data_AF-A0A9R1IP30-F1
#
_entry.id   AF-A0A9R1IP30-F1
#
_cell.length_a   1.000
_cell.length_b   1.000
_cell.length_c   1.000
_cell.angle_alpha   90.00
_cell.angle_beta   90.00
_cell.angle_gamma   90.00
#
_symmetry.space_group_name_H-M   'P 1'
#
loop_
_entity.id
_entity.type
_entity.pdbx_description
1 polymer ?
#
loop_
_entity_poly.entity_id
_entity_poly.type
_entity_poly.pdbx_seq_one_letter_code
_entity_poly.pdbx_strand_id
1 'polypeptide(L)'
;MPRLRRVRPRRASEEDRLSALPDGLIRRILTKLDTRSALSTAVLARRWARVPRDLPAYDFMVSDVLPPQYDRTVALRRRNLPRDVALARVLDGLMASCEVSTMRAFVDGITGFLDADGGKARRCVDTLRLEFFQTNDGGGVVDRLIADAVGAWGVEDLEVVVRPASHAPAPAYSFPHGRLKDGGRSRLRSLTLGNCTIPPKLDCYDALTTLVLRDMPASTPVGVYERVLSDCARLQVLHLTSCLCADDRLVVCSGIRELVVDACSFMVIELRDLPMLARLACLTNTVELVFGSVPCLTHTNLSFSVEEDTLVLPPRPHHHDELNHFLGTSPTMANLVIRFTGSKRWIGSEELDKPLLHLKRLLIADLPSNWDVSWTHTFLVEAPSLEVLHIHVAHSEEVPESFGIIWSTASPTQCHPHMKELVFIGFTLTRRQMQLLKYLVSTCTSLQRLVLLKDGHVRYDGLWDWDMVGGQQECQWTDHDKRALRRMIKSGPRPLVQLILA
;
A
#
# COMPACT_ATOMS: atom_id res chain seq x y z
N MET A 1 22.95 -19.05 -79.40
CA MET A 1 22.55 -18.30 -78.18
C MET A 1 22.63 -19.22 -76.97
N PRO A 2 23.62 -19.06 -76.08
CA PRO A 2 23.81 -19.93 -74.91
C PRO A 2 22.79 -19.58 -73.81
N ARG A 3 22.21 -20.61 -73.19
CA ARG A 3 21.28 -20.46 -72.06
C ARG A 3 22.04 -19.98 -70.83
N LEU A 4 21.75 -18.75 -70.39
CA LEU A 4 22.24 -18.16 -69.15
C LEU A 4 21.91 -19.08 -67.96
N ARG A 5 22.95 -19.63 -67.31
CA ARG A 5 22.84 -20.25 -65.98
C ARG A 5 22.38 -19.16 -65.01
N ARG A 6 21.17 -19.29 -64.46
CA ARG A 6 20.75 -18.54 -63.27
C ARG A 6 21.68 -18.94 -62.12
N VAL A 7 22.63 -18.08 -61.81
CA VAL A 7 23.35 -18.09 -60.53
C VAL A 7 22.31 -17.87 -59.44
N ARG A 8 22.04 -18.90 -58.63
CA ARG A 8 21.31 -18.71 -57.38
C ARG A 8 22.15 -17.76 -56.52
N PRO A 9 21.58 -16.69 -55.95
CA PRO A 9 22.32 -15.91 -54.97
C PRO A 9 22.62 -16.85 -53.80
N ARG A 10 23.91 -17.04 -53.50
CA ARG A 10 24.35 -17.57 -52.20
C ARG A 10 23.76 -16.62 -51.17
N ARG A 11 22.72 -17.06 -50.43
CA ARG A 11 22.42 -16.45 -49.14
C ARG A 11 23.71 -16.61 -48.34
N ALA A 12 24.30 -15.49 -47.93
CA ALA A 12 25.27 -15.51 -46.85
C ALA A 12 24.62 -16.31 -45.72
N SER A 13 25.30 -17.37 -45.28
CA SER A 13 24.97 -18.01 -44.02
C SER A 13 25.22 -16.93 -42.97
N GLU A 14 24.19 -16.19 -42.58
CA GLU A 14 24.22 -15.47 -41.30
C GLU A 14 24.50 -16.53 -40.25
N GLU A 15 25.74 -16.58 -39.78
CA GLU A 15 26.13 -17.44 -38.68
C GLU A 15 25.22 -17.10 -37.50
N ASP A 16 24.42 -18.07 -37.05
CA ASP A 16 23.59 -17.94 -35.86
C ASP A 16 24.50 -17.91 -34.63
N ARG A 17 25.10 -16.73 -34.40
CA ARG A 17 26.02 -16.44 -33.30
C ARG A 17 25.33 -16.50 -31.94
N LEU A 18 24.00 -16.35 -31.91
CA LEU A 18 23.20 -16.52 -30.70
C LEU A 18 23.15 -17.99 -30.28
N SER A 19 22.99 -18.92 -31.23
CA SER A 19 23.09 -20.36 -30.96
C SER A 19 24.49 -20.81 -30.51
N ALA A 20 25.54 -20.07 -30.88
CA ALA A 20 26.93 -20.39 -30.55
C ALA A 20 27.35 -20.05 -29.10
N LEU A 21 26.52 -19.35 -28.33
CA LEU A 21 26.84 -18.99 -26.95
C LEU A 21 26.88 -20.21 -26.01
N PRO A 22 27.83 -20.32 -25.07
CA PRO A 22 27.81 -21.32 -24.01
C PRO A 22 26.56 -21.25 -23.13
N ASP A 23 26.08 -22.39 -22.64
CA ASP A 23 24.85 -22.45 -21.82
C ASP A 23 24.92 -21.60 -20.56
N GLY A 24 26.10 -21.47 -19.95
CA GLY A 24 26.30 -20.60 -18.79
C GLY A 24 26.07 -19.12 -19.09
N LEU A 25 26.43 -18.64 -20.30
CA LEU A 25 26.15 -17.26 -20.71
C LEU A 25 24.68 -17.08 -21.08
N ILE A 26 24.06 -18.08 -21.72
CA ILE A 26 22.62 -18.05 -22.03
C ILE A 26 21.82 -17.95 -20.73
N ARG A 27 22.10 -18.79 -19.72
CA ARG A 27 21.43 -18.69 -18.40
C ARG A 27 21.61 -17.32 -17.77
N ARG A 28 22.83 -16.78 -17.79
CA ARG A 28 23.12 -15.45 -17.21
C ARG A 28 22.38 -14.32 -17.95
N ILE A 29 22.19 -14.43 -19.26
CA ILE A 29 21.35 -13.50 -20.03
C ILE A 29 19.89 -13.66 -19.60
N LEU A 30 19.37 -14.90 -19.54
CA LEU A 30 17.98 -15.18 -19.17
C LEU A 30 17.64 -14.68 -17.76
N THR A 31 18.53 -14.80 -16.78
CA THR A 31 18.33 -14.27 -15.42
C THR A 31 18.24 -12.74 -15.33
N LYS A 32 18.54 -12.02 -16.42
CA LYS A 32 18.43 -10.56 -16.51
C LYS A 32 17.22 -10.10 -17.32
N LEU A 33 16.45 -11.02 -17.87
CA LEU A 33 15.23 -10.74 -18.62
C LEU A 33 14.01 -10.95 -17.74
N ASP A 34 12.92 -10.25 -18.05
CA ASP A 34 11.60 -10.56 -17.53
C ASP A 34 11.13 -11.94 -18.01
N THR A 35 10.17 -12.52 -17.29
CA THR A 35 9.65 -13.87 -17.57
C THR A 35 9.23 -14.01 -19.03
N ARG A 36 8.46 -13.07 -19.56
CA ARG A 36 7.97 -13.13 -20.95
C ARG A 36 9.11 -13.11 -21.96
N SER A 37 10.07 -12.20 -21.81
CA SER A 37 11.23 -12.11 -22.71
C SER A 37 12.10 -13.36 -22.62
N ALA A 38 12.37 -13.84 -21.40
CA ALA A 38 13.12 -15.07 -21.15
C ALA A 38 12.43 -16.28 -21.82
N LEU A 39 11.11 -16.39 -21.71
CA LEU A 39 10.33 -17.44 -22.35
C LEU A 39 10.35 -17.32 -23.88
N SER A 40 10.27 -16.10 -24.40
CA SER A 40 10.25 -15.80 -25.84
C SER A 40 11.59 -16.01 -26.55
N THR A 41 12.71 -16.01 -25.82
CA THR A 41 14.04 -16.28 -26.41
C THR A 41 14.15 -17.64 -27.11
N ALA A 42 13.27 -18.59 -26.80
CA ALA A 42 13.17 -19.87 -27.51
C ALA A 42 12.86 -19.70 -29.01
N VAL A 43 12.21 -18.59 -29.40
CA VAL A 43 11.93 -18.24 -30.80
C VAL A 43 13.19 -17.80 -31.53
N LEU A 44 14.13 -17.17 -30.82
CA LEU A 44 15.35 -16.62 -31.40
C LEU A 44 16.33 -17.72 -31.84
N ALA A 45 16.41 -18.81 -31.07
CA ALA A 45 17.27 -19.93 -31.37
C ALA A 45 16.72 -21.22 -30.77
N ARG A 46 16.62 -22.28 -31.59
CA ARG A 46 16.14 -23.62 -31.15
C ARG A 46 16.93 -24.19 -29.97
N ARG A 47 18.19 -23.78 -29.81
CA ARG A 47 19.06 -24.21 -28.71
C ARG A 47 18.69 -23.55 -27.38
N TRP A 48 18.27 -22.28 -27.39
CA TRP A 48 17.86 -21.55 -26.20
C TRP A 48 16.58 -22.12 -25.58
N ALA A 49 15.73 -22.74 -26.40
CA ALA A 49 14.55 -23.48 -25.93
C ALA A 49 14.89 -24.71 -25.06
N ARG A 50 16.12 -25.23 -25.14
CA ARG A 50 16.56 -26.44 -24.42
C ARG A 50 17.39 -26.13 -23.17
N VAL A 51 17.70 -24.86 -22.91
CA VAL A 51 18.47 -24.44 -21.73
C VAL A 51 17.50 -24.32 -20.55
N PRO A 52 17.76 -25.01 -19.42
CA PRO A 52 16.96 -24.86 -18.21
C PRO A 52 16.88 -23.40 -17.78
N ARG A 53 15.65 -22.97 -17.44
CA ARG A 53 15.34 -21.60 -17.03
C ARG A 53 15.19 -21.57 -15.53
N ASP A 54 16.30 -21.35 -14.83
CA ASP A 54 16.29 -21.10 -13.39
C ASP A 54 16.11 -19.59 -13.18
N LEU A 55 14.88 -19.11 -13.39
CA LEU A 55 14.54 -17.73 -13.06
C LEU A 55 14.20 -17.66 -11.55
N PRO A 56 14.69 -16.64 -10.84
CA PRO A 56 14.38 -16.48 -9.41
C PRO A 56 12.88 -16.21 -9.17
N ALA A 57 12.22 -15.59 -10.15
CA ALA A 57 10.80 -15.31 -10.13
C ALA A 57 10.16 -15.64 -11.49
N TYR A 58 8.94 -16.17 -11.46
CA TYR A 58 8.08 -16.30 -12.62
C TYR A 58 6.89 -15.37 -12.48
N ASP A 59 6.72 -14.47 -13.45
CA ASP A 59 5.60 -13.53 -13.52
C ASP A 59 4.73 -13.91 -14.74
N PHE A 60 3.51 -14.36 -14.48
CA PHE A 60 2.51 -14.62 -15.51
C PHE A 60 1.36 -13.63 -15.34
N MET A 61 1.45 -12.53 -16.05
CA MET A 61 0.49 -11.43 -15.95
C MET A 61 -0.36 -11.36 -17.21
N VAL A 62 -1.68 -11.46 -17.08
CA VAL A 62 -2.59 -11.30 -18.21
C VAL A 62 -2.50 -9.89 -18.81
N SER A 63 -2.12 -8.90 -17.99
CA SER A 63 -1.85 -7.52 -18.40
C SER A 63 -0.74 -7.41 -19.46
N ASP A 64 0.24 -8.32 -19.47
CA ASP A 64 1.28 -8.35 -20.50
C ASP A 64 0.75 -8.81 -21.87
N VAL A 65 -0.37 -9.53 -21.88
CA VAL A 65 -0.98 -10.11 -23.08
C VAL A 65 -2.13 -9.24 -23.61
N LEU A 66 -2.69 -8.37 -22.78
CA LEU A 66 -3.81 -7.51 -23.15
C LEU A 66 -3.42 -6.50 -24.25
N PRO A 67 -4.30 -6.28 -25.24
CA PRO A 67 -4.07 -5.25 -26.25
C PRO A 67 -4.26 -3.85 -25.64
N PRO A 68 -3.49 -2.82 -26.08
CA PRO A 68 -3.59 -1.45 -25.55
C PRO A 68 -4.97 -0.81 -25.68
N GLN A 69 -5.83 -1.33 -26.58
CA GLN A 69 -7.20 -0.84 -26.75
C GLN A 69 -8.11 -1.26 -25.59
N TYR A 70 -7.79 -2.34 -24.90
CA TYR A 70 -8.55 -2.82 -23.74
C TYR A 70 -8.52 -1.77 -22.61
N ASP A 71 -7.33 -1.31 -22.22
CA ASP A 71 -7.18 -0.32 -21.14
C ASP A 71 -7.90 1.00 -21.43
N ARG A 72 -7.87 1.44 -22.70
CA ARG A 72 -8.63 2.61 -23.14
C ARG A 72 -10.13 2.39 -22.96
N THR A 73 -10.62 1.21 -23.28
CA THR A 73 -12.04 0.87 -23.18
C THR A 73 -12.48 0.76 -21.72
N VAL A 74 -11.66 0.14 -20.85
CA VAL A 74 -11.86 0.11 -19.40
C VAL A 74 -11.88 1.52 -18.82
N ALA A 75 -10.93 2.38 -19.21
CA ALA A 75 -10.87 3.76 -18.73
C ALA A 75 -12.09 4.59 -19.14
N LEU A 76 -12.61 4.39 -20.36
CA LEU A 76 -13.86 5.00 -20.81
C LEU A 76 -15.03 4.50 -19.97
N ARG A 77 -15.15 3.18 -19.77
CA ARG A 77 -16.24 2.59 -18.98
C ARG A 77 -16.22 3.03 -17.52
N ARG A 78 -15.04 3.11 -16.89
CA ARG A 78 -14.87 3.65 -15.52
C ARG A 78 -15.32 5.09 -15.37
N ARG A 79 -15.24 5.89 -16.44
CA ARG A 79 -15.73 7.28 -16.47
C ARG A 79 -17.22 7.40 -16.82
N ASN A 80 -17.96 6.28 -16.78
CA ASN A 80 -19.35 6.19 -17.23
C ASN A 80 -19.56 6.72 -18.67
N LEU A 81 -18.57 6.47 -19.53
CA LEU A 81 -18.59 6.80 -20.94
C LEU A 81 -18.59 5.52 -21.80
N PRO A 82 -19.36 5.47 -22.89
CA PRO A 82 -20.40 6.42 -23.28
C PRO A 82 -21.62 6.31 -22.35
N ARG A 83 -22.37 7.41 -22.20
CA ARG A 83 -23.62 7.44 -21.41
C ARG A 83 -24.75 6.66 -22.07
N ASP A 84 -24.63 6.42 -23.39
CA ASP A 84 -25.55 5.59 -24.17
C ASP A 84 -25.42 4.12 -23.76
N VAL A 85 -26.52 3.55 -23.26
CA VAL A 85 -26.62 2.16 -22.79
C VAL A 85 -26.33 1.16 -23.90
N ALA A 86 -26.72 1.43 -25.15
CA ALA A 86 -26.47 0.53 -26.27
C ALA A 86 -24.98 0.51 -26.62
N LEU A 87 -24.32 1.68 -26.69
CA LEU A 87 -22.88 1.74 -26.91
C LEU A 87 -22.09 1.16 -25.73
N ALA A 88 -22.53 1.40 -24.50
CA ALA A 88 -21.94 0.79 -23.31
C ALA A 88 -21.96 -0.75 -23.41
N ARG A 89 -23.10 -1.35 -23.80
CA ARG A 89 -23.21 -2.80 -24.03
C ARG A 89 -22.29 -3.30 -25.14
N VAL A 90 -22.12 -2.53 -26.22
CA VAL A 90 -21.18 -2.89 -27.30
C VAL A 90 -19.74 -2.91 -26.77
N LEU A 91 -19.34 -1.90 -26.00
CA LEU A 91 -18.01 -1.86 -25.38
C LEU A 91 -17.82 -3.00 -24.38
N ASP A 92 -18.83 -3.26 -23.54
CA ASP A 92 -18.81 -4.39 -22.60
C ASP A 92 -18.60 -5.70 -23.36
N GLY A 93 -19.30 -5.91 -24.48
CA GLY A 93 -19.15 -7.07 -25.36
C GLY A 93 -17.77 -7.19 -26.04
N LEU A 94 -17.13 -6.07 -26.39
CA LEU A 94 -15.77 -6.05 -26.94
C LEU A 94 -14.72 -6.36 -25.86
N MET A 95 -14.86 -5.78 -24.67
CA MET A 95 -13.99 -6.05 -23.52
C MET A 95 -14.08 -7.52 -23.14
N ALA A 96 -15.30 -8.01 -22.99
CA ALA A 96 -15.68 -9.41 -22.84
C ALA A 96 -14.97 -10.36 -23.82
N SER A 97 -15.04 -10.07 -25.12
CA SER A 97 -14.44 -10.90 -26.16
C SER A 97 -12.91 -10.89 -26.08
N CYS A 98 -12.34 -9.72 -25.77
CA CYS A 98 -10.92 -9.54 -25.56
C CYS A 98 -10.41 -10.32 -24.35
N GLU A 99 -11.10 -10.26 -23.21
CA GLU A 99 -10.76 -11.00 -21.99
C GLU A 99 -10.74 -12.51 -22.23
N VAL A 100 -11.79 -13.06 -22.86
CA VAL A 100 -11.87 -14.50 -23.18
C VAL A 100 -10.75 -14.92 -24.12
N SER A 101 -10.48 -14.14 -25.17
CA SER A 101 -9.43 -14.46 -26.15
C SER A 101 -8.03 -14.38 -25.53
N THR A 102 -7.80 -13.36 -24.69
CA THR A 102 -6.54 -13.17 -23.97
C THR A 102 -6.32 -14.29 -22.96
N MET A 103 -7.37 -14.68 -22.22
CA MET A 103 -7.29 -15.76 -21.25
C MET A 103 -7.03 -17.10 -21.93
N ARG A 104 -7.60 -17.37 -23.12
CA ARG A 104 -7.28 -18.57 -23.90
C ARG A 104 -5.80 -18.61 -24.27
N ALA A 105 -5.26 -17.52 -24.82
CA ALA A 105 -3.84 -17.43 -25.15
C ALA A 105 -2.93 -17.58 -23.93
N PHE A 106 -3.35 -17.03 -22.78
CA PHE A 106 -2.66 -17.15 -21.50
C PHE A 106 -2.62 -18.61 -21.02
N VAL A 107 -3.76 -19.31 -21.04
CA VAL A 107 -3.87 -20.73 -20.67
C VAL A 107 -3.07 -21.63 -21.60
N ASP A 108 -3.13 -21.38 -22.92
CA ASP A 108 -2.33 -22.12 -23.91
C ASP A 108 -0.82 -21.94 -23.66
N GLY A 109 -0.41 -20.72 -23.33
CA GLY A 109 0.97 -20.40 -22.95
C GLY A 109 1.44 -21.14 -21.70
N ILE A 110 0.64 -21.13 -20.63
CA ILE A 110 0.94 -21.86 -19.39
C ILE A 110 0.96 -23.38 -19.64
N THR A 111 0.03 -23.91 -20.42
CA THR A 111 -0.04 -25.34 -20.75
C THR A 111 1.23 -25.76 -21.49
N GLY A 112 1.60 -25.03 -22.54
CA GLY A 112 2.85 -25.27 -23.26
C GLY A 112 4.09 -25.15 -22.36
N PHE A 113 4.09 -24.21 -21.43
CA PHE A 113 5.16 -24.04 -20.44
C PHE A 113 5.27 -25.22 -19.47
N LEU A 114 4.15 -25.71 -18.93
CA LEU A 114 4.14 -26.86 -18.03
C LEU A 114 4.52 -28.16 -18.75
N ASP A 115 4.08 -28.34 -20.00
CA ASP A 115 4.32 -29.57 -20.77
C ASP A 115 5.73 -29.64 -21.39
N ALA A 116 6.39 -28.48 -21.60
CA ALA A 116 7.73 -28.41 -22.19
C ALA A 116 8.81 -29.21 -21.41
N ASP A 117 8.62 -29.43 -20.11
CA ASP A 117 9.60 -30.08 -19.23
C ASP A 117 9.32 -31.58 -18.98
N GLY A 118 8.41 -32.19 -19.76
CA GLY A 118 8.11 -33.62 -19.67
C GLY A 118 7.60 -34.07 -18.28
N GLY A 119 7.05 -33.13 -17.49
CA GLY A 119 6.45 -33.39 -16.18
C GLY A 119 7.41 -33.80 -15.06
N LYS A 120 8.73 -33.66 -15.23
CA LYS A 120 9.74 -34.18 -14.26
C LYS A 120 10.84 -33.20 -13.85
N ALA A 121 10.95 -32.03 -14.45
CA ALA A 121 11.98 -31.08 -14.07
C ALA A 121 11.62 -30.36 -12.76
N ARG A 122 12.42 -30.58 -11.71
CA ARG A 122 12.44 -29.69 -10.54
C ARG A 122 12.93 -28.33 -11.01
N ARG A 123 12.03 -27.37 -11.13
CA ARG A 123 12.38 -25.95 -11.29
C ARG A 123 12.72 -25.41 -9.91
N CYS A 124 13.76 -24.59 -9.81
CA CYS A 124 14.10 -23.91 -8.57
C CYS A 124 13.64 -22.45 -8.71
N VAL A 125 12.55 -22.10 -8.06
CA VAL A 125 11.91 -20.78 -8.16
C VAL A 125 11.51 -20.37 -6.77
N ASP A 126 11.86 -19.14 -6.39
CA ASP A 126 11.54 -18.61 -5.07
C ASP A 126 10.17 -17.92 -5.10
N THR A 127 9.84 -17.24 -6.21
CA THR A 127 8.62 -16.43 -6.35
C THR A 127 7.78 -16.80 -7.58
N LEU A 128 6.47 -16.92 -7.40
CA LEU A 128 5.50 -17.01 -8.49
C LEU A 128 4.45 -15.90 -8.37
N ARG A 129 4.28 -15.09 -9.42
CA ARG A 129 3.21 -14.09 -9.52
C ARG A 129 2.27 -14.43 -10.65
N LEU A 130 0.98 -14.48 -10.34
CA LEU A 130 -0.09 -14.80 -11.27
C LEU A 130 -1.14 -13.70 -11.25
N GLU A 131 -1.43 -13.14 -12.42
CA GLU A 131 -2.56 -12.24 -12.62
C GLU A 131 -3.39 -12.72 -13.81
N PHE A 132 -4.68 -13.01 -13.60
CA PHE A 132 -5.54 -13.56 -14.65
C PHE A 132 -7.00 -13.14 -14.50
N PHE A 133 -7.80 -13.32 -15.55
CA PHE A 133 -9.25 -13.15 -15.49
C PHE A 133 -9.92 -14.46 -15.09
N GLN A 134 -10.89 -14.39 -14.18
CA GLN A 134 -11.74 -15.54 -13.91
C GLN A 134 -12.61 -15.84 -15.14
N THR A 135 -12.41 -16.99 -15.77
CA THR A 135 -13.22 -17.49 -16.89
C THR A 135 -13.66 -18.92 -16.59
N ASN A 136 -14.84 -19.33 -17.08
CA ASN A 136 -15.44 -20.63 -16.77
C ASN A 136 -14.55 -21.84 -17.12
N ASP A 137 -13.62 -21.69 -18.07
CA ASP A 137 -12.81 -22.79 -18.61
C ASP A 137 -11.32 -22.75 -18.17
N GLY A 138 -10.88 -21.68 -17.49
CA GLY A 138 -9.45 -21.40 -17.25
C GLY A 138 -8.88 -21.87 -15.89
N GLY A 139 -9.75 -22.20 -14.92
CA GLY A 139 -9.31 -22.48 -13.54
C GLY A 139 -8.39 -23.69 -13.41
N GLY A 140 -8.62 -24.76 -14.17
CA GLY A 140 -7.89 -26.03 -13.99
C GLY A 140 -6.39 -25.96 -14.29
N VAL A 141 -5.98 -25.17 -15.29
CA VAL A 141 -4.56 -25.03 -15.68
C VAL A 141 -3.82 -24.12 -14.70
N VAL A 142 -4.46 -23.03 -14.26
CA VAL A 142 -3.91 -22.15 -13.23
C VAL A 142 -3.77 -22.90 -11.90
N ASP A 143 -4.77 -23.70 -11.53
CA ASP A 143 -4.71 -24.53 -10.32
C ASP A 143 -3.57 -25.54 -10.36
N ARG A 144 -3.34 -26.15 -11.53
CA ARG A 144 -2.21 -27.06 -11.76
C ARG A 144 -0.88 -26.33 -11.64
N LEU A 145 -0.77 -25.12 -12.21
CA LEU A 145 0.43 -24.29 -12.10
C LEU A 145 0.74 -23.95 -10.64
N ILE A 146 -0.27 -23.54 -9.85
CA ILE A 146 -0.12 -23.24 -8.42
C ILE A 146 0.31 -24.49 -7.66
N ALA A 147 -0.31 -25.64 -7.93
CA ALA A 147 0.02 -26.90 -7.27
C ALA A 147 1.46 -27.36 -7.58
N ASP A 148 1.88 -27.31 -8.84
CA ASP A 148 3.23 -27.66 -9.24
C ASP A 148 4.27 -26.70 -8.64
N ALA A 149 3.95 -25.41 -8.57
CA ALA A 149 4.84 -24.40 -8.02
C ALA A 149 5.07 -24.57 -6.51
N VAL A 150 4.00 -24.73 -5.74
CA VAL A 150 4.09 -24.89 -4.28
C VAL A 150 4.64 -26.26 -3.90
N GLY A 151 4.21 -27.32 -4.59
CA GLY A 151 4.59 -28.70 -4.28
C GLY A 151 5.93 -29.12 -4.88
N ALA A 152 6.09 -28.99 -6.19
CA ALA A 152 7.24 -29.53 -6.92
C ALA A 152 8.42 -28.55 -7.03
N TRP A 153 8.15 -27.24 -7.18
CA TRP A 153 9.20 -26.23 -7.36
C TRP A 153 9.68 -25.64 -6.03
N GLY A 154 8.85 -25.71 -4.99
CA GLY A 154 9.20 -25.27 -3.65
C GLY A 154 9.17 -23.75 -3.48
N VAL A 155 8.28 -23.07 -4.22
CA VAL A 155 8.06 -21.62 -4.13
C VAL A 155 7.80 -21.19 -2.68
N GLU A 156 8.50 -20.13 -2.26
CA GLU A 156 8.34 -19.53 -0.93
C GLU A 156 7.41 -18.31 -0.96
N ASP A 157 7.34 -17.60 -2.09
CA ASP A 157 6.52 -16.40 -2.27
C ASP A 157 5.50 -16.58 -3.41
N LEU A 158 4.22 -16.58 -3.09
CA LEU A 158 3.14 -16.77 -4.07
C LEU A 158 2.20 -15.56 -4.08
N GLU A 159 2.01 -14.96 -5.25
CA GLU A 159 1.03 -13.90 -5.49
C GLU A 159 0.01 -14.36 -6.54
N VAL A 160 -1.27 -14.32 -6.18
CA VAL A 160 -2.38 -14.69 -7.05
C VAL A 160 -3.43 -13.59 -7.01
N VAL A 161 -3.58 -12.87 -8.11
CA VAL A 161 -4.52 -11.74 -8.24
C VAL A 161 -5.49 -12.03 -9.38
N VAL A 162 -6.78 -12.07 -9.06
CA VAL A 162 -7.84 -12.32 -10.03
C VAL A 162 -8.45 -10.99 -10.46
N ARG A 163 -8.26 -10.62 -11.72
CA ARG A 163 -8.86 -9.39 -12.25
C ARG A 163 -10.37 -9.59 -12.44
N PRO A 164 -11.20 -8.61 -12.04
CA PRO A 164 -12.62 -8.63 -12.37
C PRO A 164 -12.78 -8.58 -13.90
N ALA A 165 -13.53 -9.54 -14.45
CA ALA A 165 -13.89 -9.57 -15.86
C ALA A 165 -15.12 -8.69 -16.13
N SER A 166 -15.28 -8.23 -17.36
CA SER A 166 -16.41 -7.39 -17.80
C SER A 166 -17.72 -8.18 -17.96
N HIS A 167 -17.62 -9.52 -17.98
CA HIS A 167 -18.77 -10.42 -18.09
C HIS A 167 -19.54 -10.59 -16.77
N ALA A 168 -20.78 -11.08 -16.90
CA ALA A 168 -21.69 -11.46 -15.81
C ALA A 168 -20.98 -12.18 -14.64
N PRO A 169 -21.47 -12.06 -13.39
CA PRO A 169 -20.74 -12.49 -12.19
C PRO A 169 -20.34 -13.96 -12.27
N ALA A 170 -19.10 -14.21 -12.67
CA ALA A 170 -18.49 -15.51 -12.49
C ALA A 170 -18.34 -15.75 -10.99
N PRO A 171 -18.49 -17.01 -10.52
CA PRO A 171 -18.19 -17.31 -9.13
C PRO A 171 -16.75 -16.90 -8.82
N ALA A 172 -16.56 -16.26 -7.68
CA ALA A 172 -15.24 -15.84 -7.23
C ALA A 172 -14.27 -17.03 -7.27
N TYR A 173 -13.06 -16.79 -7.77
CA TYR A 173 -12.04 -17.85 -7.89
C TYR A 173 -11.81 -18.50 -6.54
N SER A 174 -11.77 -19.84 -6.51
CA SER A 174 -11.44 -20.57 -5.30
C SER A 174 -10.00 -21.02 -5.34
N PHE A 175 -9.22 -20.52 -4.39
CA PHE A 175 -7.83 -20.89 -4.29
C PHE A 175 -7.69 -22.41 -4.07
N PRO A 176 -6.82 -23.10 -4.85
CA PRO A 176 -6.79 -24.56 -4.99
C PRO A 176 -6.10 -25.28 -3.82
N HIS A 177 -6.55 -25.00 -2.60
CA HIS A 177 -6.03 -25.57 -1.35
C HIS A 177 -6.15 -27.10 -1.28
N GLY A 178 -7.15 -27.70 -1.94
CA GLY A 178 -7.35 -29.15 -1.95
C GLY A 178 -6.27 -29.93 -2.70
N ARG A 179 -5.61 -29.30 -3.69
CA ARG A 179 -4.56 -29.90 -4.53
C ARG A 179 -3.17 -29.81 -3.90
N LEU A 180 -3.03 -29.00 -2.85
CA LEU A 180 -1.76 -28.78 -2.14
C LEU A 180 -1.51 -29.80 -1.01
N LYS A 181 -2.44 -30.75 -0.80
CA LYS A 181 -2.45 -31.69 0.33
C LYS A 181 -1.57 -32.93 0.19
N ASP A 182 -0.75 -33.04 -0.85
CA ASP A 182 0.12 -34.22 -1.02
C ASP A 182 1.34 -34.16 -0.08
N GLY A 183 1.12 -34.50 1.20
CA GLY A 183 2.10 -35.04 2.15
C GLY A 183 3.28 -34.14 2.58
N GLY A 184 3.50 -33.00 1.94
CA GLY A 184 4.55 -32.04 2.27
C GLY A 184 3.99 -30.79 2.95
N ARG A 185 4.54 -30.40 4.09
CA ARG A 185 4.28 -29.07 4.66
C ARG A 185 4.76 -28.02 3.66
N SER A 186 3.88 -27.08 3.30
CA SER A 186 4.23 -26.00 2.38
C SER A 186 5.42 -25.19 2.91
N ARG A 187 6.31 -24.78 2.01
CA ARG A 187 7.43 -23.86 2.31
C ARG A 187 7.05 -22.39 2.15
N LEU A 188 5.80 -22.11 1.76
CA LEU A 188 5.31 -20.76 1.55
C LEU A 188 5.50 -19.91 2.81
N ARG A 189 6.24 -18.82 2.65
CA ARG A 189 6.47 -17.78 3.65
C ARG A 189 5.61 -16.56 3.40
N SER A 190 5.37 -16.24 2.12
CA SER A 190 4.54 -15.11 1.70
C SER A 190 3.43 -15.57 0.78
N LEU A 191 2.21 -15.13 1.06
CA LEU A 191 1.04 -15.39 0.23
C LEU A 191 0.26 -14.09 0.01
N THR A 192 0.04 -13.73 -1.25
CA THR A 192 -0.82 -12.61 -1.64
C THR A 192 -2.02 -13.15 -2.41
N LEU A 193 -3.22 -12.88 -1.93
CA LEU A 193 -4.47 -13.27 -2.59
C LEU A 193 -5.29 -12.02 -2.92
N GLY A 194 -5.54 -11.80 -4.21
CA GLY A 194 -6.34 -10.68 -4.72
C GLY A 194 -7.66 -11.15 -5.33
N ASN A 195 -8.80 -10.65 -4.84
CA ASN A 195 -10.14 -10.96 -5.39
C ASN A 195 -10.41 -12.48 -5.54
N CYS A 196 -9.96 -13.25 -4.54
CA CYS A 196 -10.10 -14.70 -4.46
C CYS A 196 -10.93 -15.07 -3.23
N THR A 197 -11.58 -16.23 -3.24
CA THR A 197 -12.10 -16.82 -1.99
C THR A 197 -10.94 -17.44 -1.22
N ILE A 198 -10.77 -17.01 0.03
CA ILE A 198 -9.74 -17.52 0.93
C ILE A 198 -10.05 -18.98 1.26
N PRO A 199 -9.04 -19.86 1.28
CA PRO A 199 -9.21 -21.26 1.65
C PRO A 199 -9.92 -21.44 2.99
N PRO A 200 -10.82 -22.43 3.14
CA PRO A 200 -11.53 -22.67 4.40
C PRO A 200 -10.64 -23.18 5.53
N LYS A 201 -9.43 -23.67 5.24
CA LYS A 201 -8.43 -24.12 6.22
C LYS A 201 -7.04 -23.66 5.81
N LEU A 202 -6.40 -22.84 6.63
CA LEU A 202 -5.03 -22.34 6.41
C LEU A 202 -3.97 -23.10 7.21
N ASP A 203 -4.37 -24.07 8.03
CA ASP A 203 -3.49 -24.95 8.83
C ASP A 203 -2.39 -25.67 8.02
N CYS A 204 -2.50 -25.71 6.69
CA CYS A 204 -1.52 -26.35 5.82
C CYS A 204 -0.27 -25.47 5.56
N TYR A 205 -0.27 -24.21 6.00
CA TYR A 205 0.80 -23.23 5.77
C TYR A 205 1.59 -22.91 7.05
N ASP A 206 2.15 -23.93 7.69
CA ASP A 206 2.96 -23.82 8.92
C ASP A 206 4.16 -22.85 8.83
N ALA A 207 4.60 -22.50 7.62
CA ALA A 207 5.73 -21.61 7.36
C ALA A 207 5.31 -20.17 7.06
N LEU A 208 4.02 -19.88 6.93
CA LEU A 208 3.52 -18.58 6.48
C LEU A 208 3.79 -17.50 7.52
N THR A 209 4.56 -16.50 7.12
CA THR A 209 4.89 -15.33 7.95
C THR A 209 4.21 -14.06 7.45
N THR A 210 3.89 -14.00 6.16
CA THR A 210 3.30 -12.83 5.51
C THR A 210 2.07 -13.23 4.72
N LEU A 211 0.96 -12.54 4.97
CA LEU A 211 -0.26 -12.68 4.20
C LEU A 211 -0.78 -11.31 3.78
N VAL A 212 -1.05 -11.16 2.49
CA VAL A 212 -1.63 -9.96 1.90
C VAL A 212 -2.96 -10.35 1.24
N LEU A 213 -4.05 -9.76 1.71
CA LEU A 213 -5.38 -9.91 1.11
C LEU A 213 -5.71 -8.61 0.38
N ARG A 214 -6.08 -8.71 -0.89
CA ARG A 214 -6.36 -7.56 -1.76
C ARG A 214 -7.71 -7.69 -2.42
N ASP A 215 -8.42 -6.57 -2.55
CA ASP A 215 -9.62 -6.47 -3.40
C ASP A 215 -10.67 -7.57 -3.08
N MET A 216 -10.80 -7.92 -1.80
CA MET A 216 -11.72 -8.97 -1.36
C MET A 216 -13.17 -8.48 -1.51
N PRO A 217 -14.08 -9.30 -2.07
CA PRO A 217 -15.45 -8.86 -2.35
C PRO A 217 -16.26 -8.71 -1.06
N ALA A 218 -17.27 -7.83 -1.08
CA ALA A 218 -18.15 -7.56 0.08
C ALA A 218 -18.91 -8.80 0.57
N SER A 219 -19.07 -9.81 -0.30
CA SER A 219 -19.63 -11.11 0.07
C SER A 219 -18.74 -11.95 0.98
N THR A 220 -17.50 -11.54 1.23
CA THR A 220 -16.56 -12.23 2.12
C THR A 220 -16.98 -12.02 3.57
N PRO A 221 -17.37 -13.08 4.31
CA PRO A 221 -17.75 -12.96 5.71
C PRO A 221 -16.57 -12.54 6.60
N VAL A 222 -16.83 -11.78 7.66
CA VAL A 222 -15.76 -11.32 8.58
C VAL A 222 -14.98 -12.47 9.19
N GLY A 223 -15.67 -13.57 9.52
CA GLY A 223 -15.07 -14.76 10.11
C GLY A 223 -14.03 -15.42 9.20
N VAL A 224 -13.91 -15.04 7.92
CA VAL A 224 -12.76 -15.45 7.08
C VAL A 224 -11.49 -14.70 7.48
N TYR A 225 -11.56 -13.38 7.69
CA TYR A 225 -10.42 -12.57 8.13
C TYR A 225 -10.00 -12.91 9.55
N GLU A 226 -10.96 -13.17 10.45
CA GLU A 226 -10.65 -13.57 11.83
C GLU A 226 -10.03 -14.97 11.89
N ARG A 227 -10.47 -15.90 11.03
CA ARG A 227 -9.86 -17.24 10.95
C ARG A 227 -8.42 -17.22 10.46
N VAL A 228 -8.11 -16.36 9.51
CA VAL A 228 -6.72 -16.13 9.08
C VAL A 228 -5.81 -15.81 10.26
N LEU A 229 -6.33 -15.04 11.21
CA LEU A 229 -5.62 -14.61 12.40
C LEU A 229 -5.53 -15.73 13.47
N SER A 230 -6.49 -16.65 13.52
CA SER A 230 -6.47 -17.79 14.45
C SER A 230 -5.67 -18.99 13.94
N ASP A 231 -5.74 -19.28 12.64
CA ASP A 231 -5.23 -20.53 12.05
C ASP A 231 -3.72 -20.43 11.73
N CYS A 232 -3.21 -19.24 11.45
CA CYS A 232 -1.82 -19.01 11.06
C CYS A 232 -0.93 -18.65 12.27
N ALA A 233 -0.51 -19.65 13.04
CA ALA A 233 0.25 -19.44 14.30
C ALA A 233 1.62 -18.72 14.14
N ARG A 234 2.22 -18.72 12.94
CA ARG A 234 3.51 -18.05 12.67
C ARG A 234 3.38 -16.73 11.92
N LEU A 235 2.15 -16.28 11.66
CA LEU A 235 1.91 -15.06 10.92
C LEU A 235 2.49 -13.86 11.67
N GLN A 236 3.33 -13.09 10.99
CA GLN A 236 3.96 -11.88 11.52
C GLN A 236 3.43 -10.62 10.83
N VAL A 237 3.07 -10.71 9.56
CA VAL A 237 2.64 -9.57 8.75
C VAL A 237 1.29 -9.89 8.12
N LEU A 238 0.29 -9.05 8.40
CA LEU A 238 -1.01 -9.10 7.75
C LEU A 238 -1.32 -7.76 7.09
N HIS A 239 -1.50 -7.77 5.77
CA HIS A 239 -1.95 -6.61 5.01
C HIS A 239 -3.33 -6.88 4.42
N LEU A 240 -4.27 -5.98 4.68
CA LEU A 240 -5.61 -5.96 4.10
C LEU A 240 -5.70 -4.69 3.24
N THR A 241 -5.85 -4.85 1.94
CA THR A 241 -5.91 -3.71 1.00
C THR A 241 -7.18 -3.79 0.17
N SER A 242 -7.99 -2.74 0.16
CA SER A 242 -9.24 -2.69 -0.61
C SER A 242 -10.18 -3.87 -0.32
N CYS A 243 -10.16 -4.39 0.91
CA CYS A 243 -10.99 -5.51 1.32
C CYS A 243 -12.37 -5.02 1.78
N LEU A 244 -13.42 -5.55 1.17
CA LEU A 244 -14.79 -5.26 1.52
C LEU A 244 -15.35 -6.38 2.41
N CYS A 245 -16.25 -6.01 3.31
CA CYS A 245 -16.96 -6.93 4.18
C CYS A 245 -18.39 -6.40 4.41
N ALA A 246 -19.34 -7.33 4.50
CA ALA A 246 -20.72 -7.00 4.86
C ALA A 246 -20.87 -6.67 6.35
N ASP A 247 -19.95 -7.16 7.19
CA ASP A 247 -19.89 -6.84 8.61
C ASP A 247 -19.00 -5.62 8.83
N ASP A 248 -19.39 -4.82 9.83
CA ASP A 248 -18.75 -3.55 10.14
C ASP A 248 -17.53 -3.69 11.06
N ARG A 249 -17.38 -4.80 11.80
CA ARG A 249 -16.37 -4.96 12.86
C ARG A 249 -15.37 -6.04 12.55
N LEU A 250 -14.07 -5.73 12.58
CA LEU A 250 -12.96 -6.68 12.49
C LEU A 250 -12.27 -6.84 13.85
N VAL A 251 -12.16 -8.06 14.37
CA VAL A 251 -11.41 -8.33 15.61
C VAL A 251 -10.06 -8.98 15.30
N VAL A 252 -8.98 -8.41 15.85
CA VAL A 252 -7.61 -8.88 15.69
C VAL A 252 -7.05 -9.34 17.03
N CYS A 253 -6.71 -10.62 17.13
CA CYS A 253 -6.26 -11.29 18.37
C CYS A 253 -4.95 -12.10 18.20
N SER A 254 -4.14 -11.82 17.18
CA SER A 254 -3.02 -12.69 16.79
C SER A 254 -1.65 -12.19 17.28
N GLY A 255 -0.65 -13.07 17.26
CA GLY A 255 0.76 -12.73 17.56
C GLY A 255 1.50 -11.95 16.47
N ILE A 256 0.78 -11.15 15.65
CA ILE A 256 1.37 -10.41 14.53
C ILE A 256 2.25 -9.25 15.00
N ARG A 257 3.22 -8.89 14.16
CA ARG A 257 4.15 -7.77 14.35
C ARG A 257 3.78 -6.56 13.52
N GLU A 258 3.14 -6.78 12.36
CA GLU A 258 2.72 -5.71 11.45
C GLU A 258 1.29 -5.95 10.97
N LEU A 259 0.46 -4.93 11.13
CA LEU A 259 -0.90 -4.88 10.59
C LEU A 259 -1.03 -3.65 9.69
N VAL A 260 -1.46 -3.88 8.46
CA VAL A 260 -1.84 -2.82 7.52
C VAL A 260 -3.28 -3.06 7.12
N VAL A 261 -4.12 -2.05 7.28
CA VAL A 261 -5.49 -2.01 6.77
C VAL A 261 -5.60 -0.76 5.92
N ASP A 262 -5.81 -0.93 4.63
CA ASP A 262 -5.81 0.16 3.64
C ASP A 262 -7.05 0.05 2.76
N ALA A 263 -7.80 1.14 2.61
CA ALA A 263 -9.02 1.24 1.80
C ALA A 263 -10.06 0.11 2.04
N CYS A 264 -10.11 -0.45 3.25
CA CYS A 264 -11.06 -1.52 3.61
C CYS A 264 -12.36 -0.96 4.19
N SER A 265 -13.47 -1.68 4.06
CA SER A 265 -14.81 -1.21 4.51
C SER A 265 -15.13 -1.47 5.98
N PHE A 266 -14.14 -1.85 6.80
CA PHE A 266 -14.38 -2.11 8.23
C PHE A 266 -14.63 -0.78 8.95
N MET A 267 -15.83 -0.61 9.51
CA MET A 267 -16.19 0.58 10.28
C MET A 267 -15.58 0.57 11.69
N VAL A 268 -15.36 -0.61 12.27
CA VAL A 268 -14.75 -0.80 13.58
C VAL A 268 -13.61 -1.81 13.49
N ILE A 269 -12.43 -1.47 14.02
CA ILE A 269 -11.30 -2.41 14.13
C ILE A 269 -10.94 -2.55 15.62
N GLU A 270 -11.08 -3.75 16.16
CA GLU A 270 -10.73 -4.09 17.55
C GLU A 270 -9.40 -4.83 17.60
N LEU A 271 -8.38 -4.22 18.20
CA LEU A 271 -7.08 -4.82 18.44
C LEU A 271 -7.02 -5.39 19.86
N ARG A 272 -7.33 -6.68 20.03
CA ARG A 272 -7.40 -7.32 21.35
C ARG A 272 -6.06 -7.93 21.72
N ASP A 273 -5.39 -7.30 22.69
CA ASP A 273 -4.15 -7.76 23.33
C ASP A 273 -3.11 -8.32 22.35
N LEU A 274 -2.43 -7.41 21.64
CA LEU A 274 -1.41 -7.73 20.64
C LEU A 274 -0.02 -7.39 21.20
N PRO A 275 0.59 -8.26 22.02
CA PRO A 275 1.84 -7.96 22.72
C PRO A 275 3.04 -7.80 21.79
N MET A 276 2.97 -8.35 20.58
CA MET A 276 4.07 -8.36 19.60
C MET A 276 3.91 -7.31 18.50
N LEU A 277 2.77 -6.60 18.45
CA LEU A 277 2.48 -5.65 17.37
C LEU A 277 3.44 -4.46 17.49
N ALA A 278 4.29 -4.29 16.48
CA ALA A 278 5.29 -3.23 16.42
C ALA A 278 4.91 -2.13 15.43
N ARG A 279 4.10 -2.45 14.42
CA ARG A 279 3.77 -1.58 13.29
C ARG A 279 2.27 -1.67 12.97
N LEU A 280 1.61 -0.52 12.95
CA LEU A 280 0.18 -0.41 12.63
C LEU A 280 -0.07 0.70 11.60
N ALA A 281 -0.64 0.34 10.46
CA ALA A 281 -1.14 1.32 9.50
C ALA A 281 -2.64 1.10 9.27
N CYS A 282 -3.44 2.12 9.55
CA CYS A 282 -4.88 2.14 9.29
C CYS A 282 -5.18 3.33 8.39
N LEU A 283 -5.35 3.04 7.10
CA LEU A 283 -5.57 4.00 6.02
C LEU A 283 -6.95 3.75 5.40
N THR A 284 -8.00 3.90 6.19
CA THR A 284 -9.34 3.41 5.85
C THR A 284 -10.40 4.47 6.13
N ASN A 285 -11.65 4.16 5.79
CA ASN A 285 -12.82 4.90 6.25
C ASN A 285 -13.33 4.38 7.61
N THR A 286 -12.49 3.68 8.38
CA THR A 286 -12.85 3.16 9.70
C THR A 286 -13.25 4.31 10.62
N VAL A 287 -14.36 4.12 11.32
CA VAL A 287 -14.98 5.10 12.21
C VAL A 287 -14.54 4.91 13.66
N GLU A 288 -14.21 3.67 14.06
CA GLU A 288 -13.88 3.31 15.43
C GLU A 288 -12.64 2.40 15.48
N LEU A 289 -11.67 2.73 16.33
CA LEU A 289 -10.50 1.87 16.59
C LEU A 289 -10.41 1.58 18.08
N VAL A 290 -10.71 0.33 18.43
CA VAL A 290 -10.73 -0.13 19.82
C VAL A 290 -9.42 -0.83 20.13
N PHE A 291 -8.69 -0.33 21.12
CA PHE A 291 -7.39 -0.87 21.51
C PHE A 291 -7.46 -1.58 22.86
N GLY A 292 -7.00 -2.82 22.89
CA GLY A 292 -6.55 -3.51 24.08
C GLY A 292 -5.08 -3.18 24.38
N SER A 293 -4.34 -4.16 24.89
CA SER A 293 -2.90 -3.97 25.20
C SER A 293 -2.02 -4.09 23.94
N VAL A 294 -1.27 -3.02 23.61
CA VAL A 294 -0.28 -2.98 22.50
C VAL A 294 1.09 -2.46 22.98
N PRO A 295 1.76 -3.17 23.91
CA PRO A 295 2.93 -2.68 24.63
C PRO A 295 4.19 -2.50 23.79
N CYS A 296 4.27 -3.12 22.60
CA CYS A 296 5.44 -3.06 21.71
C CYS A 296 5.24 -2.19 20.47
N LEU A 297 4.11 -1.47 20.37
CA LEU A 297 3.83 -0.64 19.20
C LEU A 297 4.84 0.51 19.13
N THR A 298 5.52 0.63 17.99
CA THR A 298 6.60 1.61 17.78
C THR A 298 6.29 2.57 16.63
N HIS A 299 5.63 2.08 15.57
CA HIS A 299 5.28 2.87 14.39
C HIS A 299 3.78 2.79 14.13
N THR A 300 3.14 3.95 14.04
CA THR A 300 1.72 4.06 13.78
C THR A 300 1.47 5.06 12.66
N ASN A 301 0.67 4.66 11.66
CA ASN A 301 0.19 5.55 10.60
C ASN A 301 -1.34 5.49 10.51
N LEU A 302 -1.98 6.60 10.78
CA LEU A 302 -3.43 6.72 10.87
C LEU A 302 -3.95 7.73 9.85
N SER A 303 -4.86 7.28 9.00
CA SER A 303 -5.59 8.11 8.04
C SER A 303 -7.03 7.62 8.03
N PHE A 304 -7.93 8.42 8.62
CA PHE A 304 -9.36 8.14 8.56
C PHE A 304 -10.03 9.13 7.64
N SER A 305 -10.92 8.64 6.77
CA SER A 305 -11.78 9.44 5.92
C SER A 305 -13.24 9.09 6.17
N VAL A 306 -14.00 10.02 6.73
CA VAL A 306 -15.45 9.86 6.92
C VAL A 306 -16.16 10.75 5.90
N GLU A 307 -16.77 10.15 4.88
CA GLU A 307 -17.58 10.86 3.87
C GLU A 307 -18.98 11.20 4.39
N GLU A 308 -19.55 12.31 3.92
CA GLU A 308 -20.85 12.87 4.34
C GLU A 308 -22.05 11.97 4.03
N ASP A 309 -21.97 11.16 2.96
CA ASP A 309 -23.13 10.45 2.39
C ASP A 309 -23.46 9.09 3.03
N THR A 310 -22.67 8.64 4.01
CA THR A 310 -23.08 7.48 4.79
C THR A 310 -24.16 7.90 5.77
N LEU A 311 -25.38 7.38 5.59
CA LEU A 311 -26.56 7.51 6.46
C LEU A 311 -26.35 6.90 7.87
N VAL A 312 -25.13 6.97 8.39
CA VAL A 312 -24.81 6.68 9.78
C VAL A 312 -25.37 7.86 10.57
N LEU A 313 -26.28 7.52 11.50
CA LEU A 313 -26.74 8.35 12.61
C LEU A 313 -25.65 9.33 13.06
N PRO A 314 -26.00 10.55 13.53
CA PRO A 314 -25.03 11.58 13.88
C PRO A 314 -23.87 10.94 14.65
N PRO A 315 -22.60 11.21 14.26
CA PRO A 315 -21.45 10.56 14.85
C PRO A 315 -21.63 10.63 16.36
N ARG A 316 -21.70 9.45 17.01
CA ARG A 316 -21.92 9.42 18.45
C ARG A 316 -20.84 10.32 19.05
N PRO A 317 -21.17 11.18 20.03
CA PRO A 317 -20.23 12.17 20.59
C PRO A 317 -18.95 11.57 21.19
N HIS A 318 -18.77 10.24 21.16
CA HIS A 318 -17.67 9.47 21.75
C HIS A 318 -16.55 9.04 20.77
N HIS A 319 -16.70 9.19 19.44
CA HIS A 319 -15.63 8.80 18.48
C HIS A 319 -14.33 9.61 18.62
N HIS A 320 -14.43 10.75 19.30
CA HIS A 320 -13.33 11.68 19.52
C HIS A 320 -12.35 11.22 20.60
N ASP A 321 -12.84 10.48 21.59
CA ASP A 321 -12.06 10.13 22.79
C ASP A 321 -11.20 8.88 22.57
N GLU A 322 -11.57 8.05 21.60
CA GLU A 322 -10.90 6.78 21.29
C GLU A 322 -9.46 6.94 20.81
N LEU A 323 -9.16 8.00 20.07
CA LEU A 323 -7.77 8.25 19.67
C LEU A 323 -6.91 8.69 20.87
N ASN A 324 -7.44 9.53 21.75
CA ASN A 324 -6.71 9.93 22.96
C ASN A 324 -6.43 8.70 23.84
N HIS A 325 -7.43 7.83 23.98
CA HIS A 325 -7.30 6.55 24.64
C HIS A 325 -6.22 5.68 23.98
N PHE A 326 -6.27 5.54 22.64
CA PHE A 326 -5.28 4.80 21.85
C PHE A 326 -3.85 5.26 22.13
N LEU A 327 -3.62 6.57 22.01
CA LEU A 327 -2.29 7.15 22.18
C LEU A 327 -1.75 6.83 23.59
N GLY A 328 -2.63 6.75 24.61
CA GLY A 328 -2.26 6.31 25.95
C GLY A 328 -1.99 4.81 26.14
N THR A 329 -2.34 3.94 25.18
CA THR A 329 -2.21 2.48 25.34
C THR A 329 -0.80 1.93 25.07
N SER A 330 0.04 2.66 24.33
CA SER A 330 1.39 2.17 23.97
C SER A 330 2.51 3.03 24.55
N PRO A 331 3.27 2.52 25.54
CA PRO A 331 4.39 3.26 26.09
C PRO A 331 5.57 3.37 25.11
N THR A 332 5.72 2.48 24.13
CA THR A 332 6.93 2.40 23.28
C THR A 332 6.83 3.17 21.97
N MET A 333 5.73 3.86 21.70
CA MET A 333 5.46 4.50 20.42
C MET A 333 6.52 5.55 20.11
N ALA A 334 7.27 5.37 19.02
CA ALA A 334 8.39 6.22 18.63
C ALA A 334 8.05 7.09 17.40
N ASN A 335 7.19 6.59 16.50
CA ASN A 335 6.83 7.24 15.25
C ASN A 335 5.31 7.25 15.09
N LEU A 336 4.75 8.43 14.89
CA LEU A 336 3.32 8.63 14.70
C LEU A 336 3.05 9.51 13.48
N VAL A 337 2.26 8.98 12.56
CA VAL A 337 1.73 9.71 11.41
C VAL A 337 0.22 9.82 11.57
N ILE A 338 -0.29 11.05 11.53
CA ILE A 338 -1.71 11.37 11.58
C ILE A 338 -2.05 12.12 10.31
N ARG A 339 -3.02 11.61 9.55
CA ARG A 339 -3.50 12.20 8.30
C ARG A 339 -4.97 12.56 8.41
N PHE A 340 -5.28 13.80 8.05
CA PHE A 340 -6.65 14.29 7.99
C PHE A 340 -7.15 14.16 6.55
N THR A 341 -7.62 12.97 6.21
CA THR A 341 -8.29 12.70 4.93
C THR A 341 -9.82 12.84 5.13
N GLY A 342 -10.55 13.49 4.22
CA GLY A 342 -12.02 13.64 4.34
C GLY A 342 -12.51 14.92 5.06
N SER A 343 -13.84 15.10 5.15
CA SER A 343 -14.45 16.37 5.58
C SER A 343 -14.67 16.51 7.09
N LYS A 344 -14.62 15.39 7.83
CA LYS A 344 -14.91 15.35 9.28
C LYS A 344 -13.67 15.21 10.14
N ARG A 345 -13.74 15.84 11.31
CA ARG A 345 -12.81 15.67 12.41
C ARG A 345 -13.00 14.28 13.05
N TRP A 346 -11.90 13.61 13.35
CA TRP A 346 -11.92 12.34 14.09
C TRP A 346 -11.04 12.35 15.36
N ILE A 347 -10.15 13.34 15.53
CA ILE A 347 -9.37 13.52 16.77
C ILE A 347 -10.16 14.34 17.79
N GLY A 348 -10.32 13.86 19.02
CA GLY A 348 -11.04 14.56 20.08
C GLY A 348 -10.38 15.80 20.64
N SER A 349 -11.08 16.46 21.55
CA SER A 349 -10.70 17.75 22.13
C SER A 349 -10.09 17.65 23.52
N GLU A 350 -10.00 16.45 24.08
CA GLU A 350 -9.58 16.21 25.45
C GLU A 350 -8.05 16.02 25.55
N GLU A 351 -7.52 16.16 26.76
CA GLU A 351 -6.12 15.87 27.07
C GLU A 351 -5.81 14.39 26.84
N LEU A 352 -4.55 14.05 26.59
CA LEU A 352 -4.16 12.64 26.51
C LEU A 352 -4.25 12.01 27.89
N ASP A 353 -4.90 10.85 28.01
CA ASP A 353 -4.99 10.11 29.28
C ASP A 353 -3.61 9.81 29.88
N LYS A 354 -2.62 9.61 29.01
CA LYS A 354 -1.23 9.28 29.38
C LYS A 354 -0.24 9.93 28.40
N PRO A 355 0.93 10.38 28.89
CA PRO A 355 1.93 11.01 28.05
C PRO A 355 2.66 10.01 27.14
N LEU A 356 3.00 10.46 25.93
CA LEU A 356 3.74 9.73 24.90
C LEU A 356 5.25 9.86 25.09
N LEU A 357 5.75 9.27 26.18
CA LEU A 357 7.13 9.47 26.66
C LEU A 357 8.24 9.08 25.67
N HIS A 358 7.96 8.17 24.72
CA HIS A 358 8.94 7.65 23.78
C HIS A 358 8.79 8.18 22.35
N LEU A 359 7.79 9.04 22.10
CA LEU A 359 7.52 9.55 20.76
C LEU A 359 8.65 10.49 20.33
N LYS A 360 9.26 10.18 19.18
CA LYS A 360 10.41 10.90 18.60
C LYS A 360 10.07 11.64 17.32
N ARG A 361 9.27 11.04 16.44
CA ARG A 361 8.86 11.65 15.17
C ARG A 361 7.34 11.70 15.09
N LEU A 362 6.83 12.91 14.84
CA LEU A 362 5.41 13.17 14.64
C LEU A 362 5.19 13.87 13.30
N LEU A 363 4.35 13.28 12.46
CA LEU A 363 3.81 13.92 11.27
C LEU A 363 2.31 14.15 11.46
N ILE A 364 1.90 15.40 11.25
CA ILE A 364 0.50 15.77 11.17
C ILE A 364 0.25 16.32 9.77
N ALA A 365 -0.44 15.56 8.94
CA ALA A 365 -0.57 15.81 7.51
C ALA A 365 -2.00 16.05 7.06
N ASP A 366 -2.11 16.75 5.94
CA ASP A 366 -3.34 16.97 5.17
C ASP A 366 -4.38 17.79 5.95
N LEU A 367 -3.93 18.66 6.87
CA LEU A 367 -4.85 19.52 7.63
C LEU A 367 -5.56 20.51 6.70
N PRO A 368 -6.89 20.68 6.81
CA PRO A 368 -7.58 21.74 6.10
C PRO A 368 -7.11 23.13 6.54
N SER A 369 -7.00 24.06 5.60
CA SER A 369 -6.46 25.41 5.82
C SER A 369 -7.27 26.28 6.79
N ASN A 370 -8.57 26.01 6.93
CA ASN A 370 -9.47 26.70 7.85
C ASN A 370 -9.43 26.12 9.28
N TRP A 371 -8.77 24.99 9.51
CA TRP A 371 -8.68 24.39 10.82
C TRP A 371 -7.67 25.10 11.71
N ASP A 372 -7.95 25.12 13.00
CA ASP A 372 -6.95 25.51 13.98
C ASP A 372 -5.80 24.50 13.96
N VAL A 373 -4.56 24.99 13.94
CA VAL A 373 -3.35 24.15 14.09
C VAL A 373 -2.74 24.30 15.47
N SER A 374 -3.20 25.26 16.28
CA SER A 374 -2.60 25.57 17.57
C SER A 374 -2.66 24.38 18.52
N TRP A 375 -3.67 23.53 18.41
CA TRP A 375 -3.81 22.30 19.18
C TRP A 375 -2.58 21.39 19.09
N THR A 376 -1.85 21.38 17.98
CA THR A 376 -0.63 20.54 17.82
C THR A 376 0.43 20.76 18.91
N HIS A 377 0.37 21.87 19.67
CA HIS A 377 1.23 22.09 20.84
C HIS A 377 1.03 21.09 21.98
N THR A 378 -0.13 20.44 22.15
CA THR A 378 -0.28 19.48 23.27
C THR A 378 0.56 18.24 23.05
N PHE A 379 0.76 17.82 21.80
CA PHE A 379 1.70 16.72 21.54
C PHE A 379 3.11 17.05 22.02
N LEU A 380 3.50 18.33 22.08
CA LEU A 380 4.78 18.70 22.69
C LEU A 380 4.76 18.52 24.21
N VAL A 381 3.65 18.93 24.85
CA VAL A 381 3.47 18.79 26.30
C VAL A 381 3.45 17.32 26.71
N GLU A 382 2.72 16.50 25.94
CA GLU A 382 2.50 15.08 26.21
C GLU A 382 3.63 14.19 25.67
N ALA A 383 4.45 14.64 24.73
CA ALA A 383 5.60 13.91 24.20
C ALA A 383 6.93 14.64 24.50
N PRO A 384 7.47 14.52 25.73
CA PRO A 384 8.67 15.24 26.15
C PRO A 384 9.94 14.83 25.37
N SER A 385 9.95 13.65 24.76
CA SER A 385 11.08 13.12 23.97
C SER A 385 11.01 13.46 22.49
N LEU A 386 10.05 14.28 22.05
CA LEU A 386 9.84 14.56 20.64
C LEU A 386 11.05 15.26 20.01
N GLU A 387 11.59 14.68 18.94
CA GLU A 387 12.77 15.18 18.23
C GLU A 387 12.39 15.90 16.91
N VAL A 388 11.37 15.40 16.21
CA VAL A 388 10.94 15.87 14.89
C VAL A 388 9.43 16.10 14.87
N LEU A 389 9.01 17.31 14.52
CA LEU A 389 7.61 17.68 14.32
C LEU A 389 7.39 18.23 12.92
N HIS A 390 6.65 17.50 12.09
CA HIS A 390 6.29 17.92 10.74
C HIS A 390 4.78 18.19 10.66
N ILE A 391 4.40 19.37 10.16
CA ILE A 391 3.01 19.80 10.00
C ILE A 391 2.78 20.16 8.53
N HIS A 392 1.77 19.56 7.91
CA HIS A 392 1.31 19.89 6.57
C HIS A 392 -0.15 20.34 6.61
N VAL A 393 -0.37 21.58 6.18
CA VAL A 393 -1.71 22.17 5.97
C VAL A 393 -1.97 22.21 4.47
N ALA A 394 -2.96 21.43 4.03
CA ALA A 394 -3.38 21.33 2.64
C ALA A 394 -4.08 22.63 2.19
N HIS A 395 -3.77 23.05 0.96
CA HIS A 395 -4.51 24.13 0.29
C HIS A 395 -5.81 23.54 -0.25
N SER A 396 -6.93 23.80 0.43
CA SER A 396 -8.27 23.41 -0.03
C SER A 396 -9.04 24.64 -0.52
N GLU A 397 -9.62 24.55 -1.72
CA GLU A 397 -10.62 25.52 -2.23
C GLU A 397 -12.02 25.24 -1.64
N GLU A 398 -12.27 24.00 -1.22
CA GLU A 398 -13.48 23.61 -0.51
C GLU A 398 -13.36 24.07 0.95
N VAL A 399 -14.42 24.69 1.48
CA VAL A 399 -14.51 25.11 2.88
C VAL A 399 -15.07 23.94 3.68
N PRO A 400 -14.28 23.25 4.53
CA PRO A 400 -14.84 22.25 5.44
C PRO A 400 -15.93 22.89 6.30
N GLU A 401 -17.09 22.25 6.38
CA GLU A 401 -18.28 22.75 7.09
C GLU A 401 -18.07 22.86 8.61
N SER A 402 -17.04 22.22 9.17
CA SER A 402 -16.77 22.19 10.59
C SER A 402 -15.76 23.25 11.04
N PHE A 403 -16.11 24.00 12.08
CA PHE A 403 -15.15 24.80 12.84
C PHE A 403 -14.11 23.84 13.45
N GLY A 404 -12.84 24.04 13.12
CA GLY A 404 -11.73 23.22 13.60
C GLY A 404 -11.58 23.23 15.13
N ILE A 405 -10.53 22.55 15.61
CA ILE A 405 -10.28 22.32 17.04
C ILE A 405 -10.13 23.65 17.81
N ILE A 406 -11.09 24.00 18.68
CA ILE A 406 -10.98 25.16 19.58
C ILE A 406 -10.39 24.65 20.90
N TRP A 407 -9.08 24.81 21.08
CA TRP A 407 -8.42 24.43 22.33
C TRP A 407 -8.14 25.62 23.24
N SER A 408 -8.32 25.37 24.54
CA SER A 408 -8.05 26.33 25.59
C SER A 408 -6.54 26.43 25.80
N THR A 409 -5.98 27.60 25.53
CA THR A 409 -4.57 27.92 25.79
C THR A 409 -4.35 28.16 27.28
N ALA A 410 -4.23 27.09 28.06
CA ALA A 410 -3.83 27.17 29.46
C ALA A 410 -2.93 25.99 29.82
N SER A 411 -1.74 25.95 29.23
CA SER A 411 -0.68 25.02 29.63
C SER A 411 0.56 25.79 30.09
N PRO A 412 1.22 25.36 31.18
CA PRO A 412 2.41 26.00 31.71
C PRO A 412 3.55 26.00 30.68
N THR A 413 4.46 26.96 30.79
CA THR A 413 5.66 27.05 29.96
C THR A 413 6.63 25.90 30.27
N GLN A 414 6.38 24.74 29.68
CA GLN A 414 7.27 23.58 29.71
C GLN A 414 8.31 23.73 28.59
N CYS A 415 9.57 23.46 28.93
CA CYS A 415 10.66 23.45 27.95
C CYS A 415 10.75 22.08 27.28
N HIS A 416 11.03 22.08 25.97
CA HIS A 416 11.11 20.89 25.13
C HIS A 416 12.56 20.70 24.63
N PRO A 417 13.45 20.11 25.45
CA PRO A 417 14.89 20.11 25.19
C PRO A 417 15.32 19.12 24.10
N HIS A 418 14.45 18.21 23.67
CA HIS A 418 14.79 17.18 22.66
C HIS A 418 14.38 17.56 21.24
N MET A 419 13.55 18.60 21.08
CA MET A 419 13.03 19.01 19.78
C MET A 419 14.14 19.63 18.94
N LYS A 420 14.45 19.01 17.80
CA LYS A 420 15.55 19.37 16.90
C LYS A 420 15.07 19.94 15.58
N GLU A 421 13.93 19.47 15.08
CA GLU A 421 13.43 19.80 13.75
C GLU A 421 11.93 20.12 13.73
N LEU A 422 11.60 21.27 13.15
CA LEU A 422 10.24 21.68 12.83
C LEU A 422 10.13 22.02 11.35
N VAL A 423 9.24 21.32 10.64
CA VAL A 423 8.87 21.63 9.27
C VAL A 423 7.38 21.92 9.19
N PHE A 424 7.01 23.10 8.71
CA PHE A 424 5.63 23.54 8.56
C PHE A 424 5.37 23.93 7.11
N ILE A 425 4.61 23.09 6.38
CA ILE A 425 4.09 23.40 5.04
C ILE A 425 2.66 23.92 5.14
N GLY A 426 2.32 24.94 4.34
CA GLY A 426 1.01 25.61 4.38
C GLY A 426 0.95 26.75 5.39
N PHE A 427 2.10 27.35 5.71
CA PHE A 427 2.18 28.43 6.69
C PHE A 427 1.81 29.78 6.05
N THR A 428 0.65 30.32 6.41
CA THR A 428 0.05 31.53 5.82
C THR A 428 -0.01 32.71 6.78
N LEU A 429 0.82 32.70 7.84
CA LEU A 429 0.96 33.79 8.82
C LEU A 429 -0.33 34.11 9.60
N THR A 430 -1.25 33.15 9.73
CA THR A 430 -2.45 33.38 10.54
C THR A 430 -2.09 33.65 12.01
N ARG A 431 -2.94 34.38 12.74
CA ARG A 431 -2.69 34.71 14.16
C ARG A 431 -2.37 33.46 14.99
N ARG A 432 -3.08 32.35 14.75
CA ARG A 432 -2.92 31.09 15.48
C ARG A 432 -1.63 30.36 15.11
N GLN A 433 -1.29 30.28 13.83
CA GLN A 433 0.00 29.76 13.36
C GLN A 433 1.18 30.54 13.95
N MET A 434 1.08 31.87 13.99
CA MET A 434 2.08 32.75 14.59
C MET A 434 2.22 32.56 16.10
N GLN A 435 1.10 32.36 16.82
CA GLN A 435 1.11 32.04 18.24
C GLN A 435 1.78 30.70 18.53
N LEU A 436 1.43 29.66 17.76
CA LEU A 436 2.05 28.34 17.84
C LEU A 436 3.56 28.42 17.57
N LEU A 437 3.96 29.09 16.50
CA LEU A 437 5.37 29.27 16.16
C LEU A 437 6.12 30.04 17.25
N LYS A 438 5.51 31.10 17.82
CA LYS A 438 6.10 31.83 18.95
C LYS A 438 6.29 30.93 20.17
N TYR A 439 5.30 30.10 20.49
CA TYR A 439 5.39 29.12 21.57
C TYR A 439 6.56 28.16 21.34
N LEU A 440 6.58 27.45 20.20
CA LEU A 440 7.62 26.50 19.80
C LEU A 440 9.03 27.12 19.86
N VAL A 441 9.17 28.30 19.28
CA VAL A 441 10.43 29.06 19.30
C VAL A 441 10.79 29.51 20.71
N SER A 442 9.86 29.68 21.65
CA SER A 442 10.20 30.06 23.02
C SER A 442 10.52 28.86 23.93
N THR A 443 9.99 27.67 23.63
CA THR A 443 10.05 26.49 24.51
C THR A 443 11.04 25.42 24.05
N CYS A 444 11.32 25.31 22.75
CA CYS A 444 12.14 24.23 22.18
C CYS A 444 13.64 24.56 22.17
N THR A 445 14.33 24.41 23.31
CA THR A 445 15.70 24.93 23.51
C THR A 445 16.78 24.35 22.61
N SER A 446 16.57 23.17 22.00
CA SER A 446 17.54 22.49 21.13
C SER A 446 17.20 22.52 19.65
N LEU A 447 16.29 23.40 19.23
CA LEU A 447 15.83 23.49 17.84
C LEU A 447 16.99 23.86 16.89
N GLN A 448 17.32 22.95 15.96
CA GLN A 448 18.41 23.11 15.01
C GLN A 448 17.89 23.48 13.62
N ARG A 449 16.76 22.90 13.20
CA ARG A 449 16.19 23.07 11.87
C ARG A 449 14.76 23.59 11.95
N LEU A 450 14.53 24.74 11.33
CA LEU A 450 13.21 25.35 11.20
C LEU A 450 12.93 25.66 9.73
N VAL A 451 11.90 25.02 9.18
CA VAL A 451 11.49 25.19 7.79
C VAL A 451 10.03 25.59 7.74
N LEU A 452 9.76 26.78 7.20
CA LEU A 452 8.41 27.29 7.01
C LEU A 452 8.19 27.50 5.52
N LEU A 453 7.24 26.75 4.96
CA LEU A 453 6.92 26.74 3.54
C LEU A 453 5.48 27.20 3.35
N LYS A 454 5.27 28.11 2.40
CA LYS A 454 3.91 28.49 2.01
C LYS A 454 3.18 27.35 1.31
N ASP A 455 3.88 26.64 0.44
CA ASP A 455 3.32 25.57 -0.39
C ASP A 455 4.24 24.35 -0.45
N GLY A 456 3.67 23.19 -0.73
CA GLY A 456 4.36 21.90 -0.74
C GLY A 456 3.41 20.75 -0.48
N HIS A 457 3.97 19.55 -0.37
CA HIS A 457 3.22 18.35 -0.04
C HIS A 457 4.08 17.38 0.78
N VAL A 458 3.42 16.44 1.42
CA VAL A 458 4.09 15.30 2.05
C VAL A 458 4.31 14.22 0.99
N ARG A 459 5.55 13.81 0.79
CA ARG A 459 5.89 12.63 -0.02
C ARG A 459 6.13 11.46 0.92
N TYR A 460 5.32 10.42 0.81
CA TYR A 460 5.49 9.20 1.59
C TYR A 460 6.49 8.26 0.91
N ASP A 461 7.40 7.68 1.69
CA ASP A 461 8.28 6.59 1.25
C ASP A 461 7.86 5.31 1.99
N GLY A 462 6.97 4.56 1.36
CA GLY A 462 6.25 3.47 2.02
C GLY A 462 5.23 3.99 3.04
N LEU A 463 4.95 3.18 4.08
CA LEU A 463 3.92 3.47 5.09
C LEU A 463 4.46 4.17 6.35
N TRP A 464 5.78 4.23 6.53
CA TRP A 464 6.39 4.54 7.82
C TRP A 464 7.28 5.78 7.81
N ASP A 465 7.78 6.15 6.63
CA ASP A 465 8.69 7.27 6.45
C ASP A 465 8.10 8.28 5.46
N TRP A 466 8.52 9.53 5.60
CA TRP A 466 7.99 10.66 4.85
C TRP A 466 9.05 11.73 4.65
N ASP A 467 8.85 12.52 3.61
CA ASP A 467 9.64 13.68 3.28
C ASP A 467 8.72 14.89 3.06
N MET A 468 9.14 16.03 3.58
CA MET A 468 8.44 17.31 3.41
C MET A 468 9.01 18.00 2.17
N VAL A 469 8.24 18.02 1.08
CA VAL A 469 8.69 18.54 -0.22
C VAL A 469 8.06 19.90 -0.46
N GLY A 470 8.89 20.92 -0.69
CA GLY A 470 8.42 22.26 -1.04
C GLY A 470 7.76 22.31 -2.41
N GLY A 471 6.78 23.20 -2.57
CA GLY A 471 6.08 23.41 -3.83
C GLY A 471 7.02 23.88 -4.95
N GLN A 472 6.71 23.51 -6.20
CA GLN A 472 7.43 24.01 -7.37
C GLN A 472 7.03 25.46 -7.72
N GLN A 473 5.89 25.93 -7.21
CA GLN A 473 5.37 27.26 -7.45
C GLN A 473 5.97 28.24 -6.44
N GLU A 474 6.66 29.27 -6.92
CA GLU A 474 7.28 30.30 -6.06
C GLU A 474 6.19 31.17 -5.42
N CYS A 475 5.56 30.68 -4.36
CA CYS A 475 4.73 31.48 -3.46
C CYS A 475 5.64 32.39 -2.63
N GLN A 476 6.23 33.43 -3.24
CA GLN A 476 7.22 34.24 -2.54
C GLN A 476 6.62 34.97 -1.33
N TRP A 477 7.29 34.86 -0.19
CA TRP A 477 7.00 35.67 0.99
C TRP A 477 7.40 37.12 0.76
N THR A 478 6.60 38.07 1.26
CA THR A 478 7.01 39.47 1.22
C THR A 478 8.23 39.68 2.13
N ASP A 479 9.09 40.64 1.78
CA ASP A 479 10.25 40.95 2.61
C ASP A 479 9.86 41.43 4.01
N HIS A 480 8.68 42.05 4.13
CA HIS A 480 8.12 42.44 5.41
C HIS A 480 7.86 41.22 6.30
N ASP A 481 7.21 40.20 5.76
CA ASP A 481 6.86 38.97 6.49
C ASP A 481 8.11 38.19 6.89
N LYS A 482 9.08 38.07 5.95
CA LYS A 482 10.40 37.46 6.24
C LYS A 482 11.09 38.19 7.40
N ARG A 483 11.07 39.52 7.42
CA ARG A 483 11.66 40.31 8.52
C ARG A 483 10.90 40.14 9.83
N ALA A 484 9.58 40.06 9.81
CA ALA A 484 8.76 39.83 11.00
C ALA A 484 9.07 38.45 11.63
N LEU A 485 9.07 37.39 10.82
CA LEU A 485 9.44 36.05 11.27
C LEU A 485 10.86 35.97 11.81
N ARG A 486 11.84 36.52 11.08
CA ARG A 486 13.24 36.51 11.53
C ARG A 486 13.41 37.23 12.87
N ARG A 487 12.69 38.33 13.11
CA ARG A 487 12.71 39.03 14.41
C ARG A 487 12.15 38.17 15.53
N MET A 488 11.03 37.50 15.30
CA MET A 488 10.44 36.57 16.26
C MET A 488 11.38 35.38 16.55
N ILE A 489 11.92 34.74 15.51
CA ILE A 489 12.80 33.57 15.66
C ILE A 489 14.11 33.94 16.38
N LYS A 490 14.66 35.14 16.13
CA LYS A 490 15.87 35.63 16.82
C LYS A 490 15.70 35.82 18.33
N SER A 491 14.46 35.90 18.82
CA SER A 491 14.16 35.95 20.26
C SER A 491 14.09 34.58 20.93
N GLY A 492 14.15 33.49 20.15
CA GLY A 492 14.17 32.10 20.62
C GLY A 492 15.57 31.52 20.83
N PRO A 493 15.68 30.17 20.89
CA PRO A 493 16.89 29.47 21.27
C PRO A 493 18.00 29.63 20.25
N ARG A 494 19.22 29.66 20.76
CA ARG A 494 20.45 29.74 19.98
C ARG A 494 21.34 28.54 20.33
N PRO A 495 21.99 27.90 19.34
CA PRO A 495 22.01 28.27 17.91
C PRO A 495 21.00 27.49 17.06
N LEU A 496 20.08 28.20 16.39
CA LEU A 496 19.33 27.68 15.25
C LEU A 496 20.29 27.53 14.06
N VAL A 497 20.53 26.29 13.62
CA VAL A 497 21.53 25.95 12.60
C VAL A 497 21.01 26.25 11.18
N GLN A 498 19.75 25.94 10.91
CA GLN A 498 19.14 26.11 9.59
C GLN A 498 17.75 26.74 9.70
N LEU A 499 17.56 27.88 9.02
CA LEU A 499 16.26 28.54 8.84
C LEU A 499 15.94 28.65 7.35
N ILE A 500 14.91 27.93 6.90
CA ILE A 500 14.41 28.02 5.53
C ILE A 500 13.02 28.68 5.56
N LEU A 501 12.88 29.76 4.79
CA LEU A 501 11.62 30.46 4.54
C LEU A 501 11.42 30.49 3.03
N ALA A 502 10.53 29.65 2.50
CA ALA A 502 10.26 29.59 1.05
C ALA A 502 8.76 29.69 0.74
#